data_AF-A0A1R1IBM5-F1
#
_entry.id   AF-A0A1R1IBM5-F1
#
_cell.length_a   1.000
_cell.length_b   1.000
_cell.length_c   1.000
_cell.angle_alpha   90.00
_cell.angle_beta   90.00
_cell.angle_gamma   90.00
#
_symmetry.space_group_name_H-M   'P 1'
#
loop_
_entity.id
_entity.type
_entity.pdbx_description
1 polymer ?
#
loop_
_entity_poly.entity_id
_entity_poly.type
_entity_poly.pdbx_seq_one_letter_code
_entity_poly.pdbx_strand_id
1 'polypeptide(L)'
;MGKHEADVGCSLSRANERAARALDEIDANVAVLNREGVIIATNRTWREFAAANRLADGSLPKNADIGSNYLDICLSATGPVTECARAVHAGIRAVLNGRRSSYCQEYPCHAPTRQRWFSMTVKPVRRSSPREVVVIHVDVTDRYQAEIAAQAKQAALSAALAELHAMAGKIRHSVVKASMRQHEPLIPHLDKTSREHLSQRLASLSKREMEVFMALAHGERNTEIAGRLQLSNKSISTYRARVLEKLCVDNNAQLVRLSSEAGLIAAE
;
A
#
# COMPACT_ATOMS: atom_id res chain seq x y z
N MET A 1 17.16 54.01 -29.20
CA MET A 1 16.23 52.87 -29.00
C MET A 1 16.73 51.53 -29.56
N GLY A 2 17.36 51.46 -30.74
CA GLY A 2 17.70 50.17 -31.38
C GLY A 2 18.73 49.24 -30.69
N LYS A 3 19.62 49.73 -29.82
CA LYS A 3 20.56 48.85 -29.07
C LYS A 3 19.88 48.10 -27.92
N HIS A 4 18.85 48.67 -27.30
CA HIS A 4 18.18 48.08 -26.14
C HIS A 4 17.20 46.97 -26.54
N GLU A 5 16.51 47.12 -27.68
CA GLU A 5 15.62 46.07 -28.23
C GLU A 5 16.40 44.86 -28.77
N ALA A 6 17.56 45.08 -29.40
CA ALA A 6 18.42 44.01 -29.89
C ALA A 6 19.02 43.15 -28.76
N ASP A 7 19.38 43.79 -27.64
CA ASP A 7 19.97 43.11 -26.47
C ASP A 7 18.94 42.27 -25.70
N VAL A 8 17.70 42.79 -25.59
CA VAL A 8 16.56 42.06 -25.00
C VAL A 8 16.17 40.86 -25.87
N GLY A 9 16.13 41.00 -27.19
CA GLY A 9 15.86 39.89 -28.12
C GLY A 9 16.89 38.76 -28.05
N CYS A 10 18.19 39.10 -27.95
CA CYS A 10 19.27 38.13 -27.79
C CYS A 10 19.21 37.39 -26.45
N SER A 11 18.88 38.10 -25.36
CA SER A 11 18.73 37.50 -24.03
C SER A 11 17.54 36.54 -23.95
N LEU A 12 16.39 36.90 -24.54
CA LEU A 12 15.20 36.04 -24.62
C LEU A 12 15.45 34.78 -25.46
N SER A 13 16.10 34.91 -26.62
CA SER A 13 16.48 33.77 -27.47
C SER A 13 17.41 32.79 -26.73
N ARG A 14 18.45 33.29 -26.05
CA ARG A 14 19.37 32.46 -25.26
C ARG A 14 18.68 31.78 -24.07
N ALA A 15 17.75 32.45 -23.40
CA ALA A 15 16.99 31.86 -22.29
C ALA A 15 16.05 30.74 -22.79
N ASN A 16 15.38 30.95 -23.92
CA ASN A 16 14.51 29.96 -24.54
C ASN A 16 15.28 28.74 -25.02
N GLU A 17 16.45 28.93 -25.65
CA GLU A 17 17.33 27.82 -26.05
C GLU A 17 17.81 26.99 -24.86
N ARG A 18 18.16 27.64 -23.74
CA ARG A 18 18.54 26.93 -22.51
C ARG A 18 17.39 26.12 -21.94
N ALA A 19 16.18 26.69 -21.91
CA ALA A 19 14.99 25.98 -21.44
C ALA A 19 14.64 24.78 -22.33
N ALA A 20 14.72 24.93 -23.65
CA ALA A 20 14.49 23.84 -24.60
C ALA A 20 15.49 22.68 -24.40
N ARG A 21 16.78 22.99 -24.26
CA ARG A 21 17.81 21.97 -23.98
C ARG A 21 17.56 21.26 -22.65
N ALA A 22 17.16 21.99 -21.61
CA ALA A 22 16.86 21.40 -20.31
C ALA A 22 15.68 20.42 -20.38
N LEU A 23 14.68 20.68 -21.21
CA LEU A 23 13.55 19.76 -21.43
C LEU A 23 13.95 18.52 -22.22
N ASP A 24 14.90 18.64 -23.17
CA ASP A 24 15.39 17.52 -23.99
C ASP A 24 16.22 16.49 -23.18
N GLU A 25 16.77 16.87 -22.03
CA GLU A 25 17.48 15.98 -21.10
C GLU A 25 16.54 15.16 -20.19
N ILE A 26 15.24 15.48 -20.18
CA ILE A 26 14.26 14.75 -19.37
C ILE A 26 13.88 13.46 -20.08
N ASP A 27 14.11 12.33 -19.43
CA ASP A 27 13.68 10.99 -19.88
C ASP A 27 12.18 10.77 -19.60
N ALA A 28 11.36 11.67 -20.13
CA ALA A 28 9.90 11.62 -20.10
C ALA A 28 9.36 12.33 -21.33
N ASN A 29 8.18 11.95 -21.81
CA ASN A 29 7.56 12.64 -22.93
C ASN A 29 6.94 13.94 -22.40
N VAL A 30 7.46 15.09 -22.83
CA VAL A 30 7.00 16.40 -22.37
C VAL A 30 6.42 17.22 -23.52
N ALA A 31 5.24 17.80 -23.29
CA ALA A 31 4.60 18.77 -24.18
C ALA A 31 4.08 19.97 -23.38
N VAL A 32 4.17 21.18 -23.95
CA VAL A 32 3.57 22.40 -23.41
C VAL A 32 2.35 22.75 -24.24
N LEU A 33 1.23 23.02 -23.57
CA LEU A 33 -0.03 23.39 -24.18
C LEU A 33 -0.41 24.83 -23.85
N ASN A 34 -0.94 25.55 -24.84
CA ASN A 34 -1.56 26.85 -24.63
C ASN A 34 -2.97 26.74 -24.00
N ARG A 35 -3.64 27.89 -23.84
CA ARG A 35 -4.98 27.99 -23.24
C ARG A 35 -6.04 27.15 -23.99
N GLU A 36 -5.91 27.07 -25.29
CA GLU A 36 -6.85 26.38 -26.18
C GLU A 36 -6.66 24.86 -26.13
N GLY A 37 -5.46 24.39 -25.73
CA GLY A 37 -5.06 22.99 -25.71
C GLY A 37 -4.06 22.61 -26.81
N VAL A 38 -3.57 23.60 -27.57
CA VAL A 38 -2.63 23.42 -28.68
C VAL A 38 -1.23 23.22 -28.16
N ILE A 39 -0.53 22.20 -28.69
CA ILE A 39 0.87 21.92 -28.41
C ILE A 39 1.73 23.06 -28.99
N ILE A 40 2.45 23.77 -28.13
CA ILE A 40 3.34 24.88 -28.52
C ILE A 40 4.83 24.54 -28.37
N ALA A 41 5.16 23.51 -27.59
CA ALA A 41 6.53 23.00 -27.46
C ALA A 41 6.51 21.51 -27.05
N THR A 42 7.54 20.77 -27.46
CA THR A 42 7.75 19.36 -27.08
C THR A 42 9.23 19.10 -26.84
N ASN A 43 9.57 18.07 -26.07
CA ASN A 43 10.96 17.64 -25.91
C ASN A 43 11.35 16.53 -26.90
N ARG A 44 12.61 16.12 -26.88
CA ARG A 44 13.19 15.05 -27.71
C ARG A 44 12.42 13.75 -27.55
N THR A 45 12.19 13.30 -26.31
CA THR A 45 11.53 12.02 -26.02
C THR A 45 10.11 11.97 -26.56
N TRP A 46 9.36 13.09 -26.47
CA TRP A 46 8.04 13.20 -27.10
C TRP A 46 8.10 13.02 -28.63
N ARG A 47 9.05 13.70 -29.29
CA ARG A 47 9.23 13.62 -30.75
C ARG A 47 9.62 12.21 -31.19
N GLU A 48 10.50 11.55 -30.45
CA GLU A 48 10.90 10.16 -30.68
C GLU A 48 9.72 9.20 -30.49
N PHE A 49 8.94 9.39 -29.42
CA PHE A 49 7.73 8.61 -29.16
C PHE A 49 6.70 8.78 -30.29
N ALA A 50 6.45 10.02 -30.74
CA ALA A 50 5.55 10.28 -31.85
C ALA A 50 6.05 9.63 -33.15
N ALA A 51 7.37 9.68 -33.42
CA ALA A 51 7.98 9.05 -34.59
C ALA A 51 7.91 7.51 -34.55
N ALA A 52 8.03 6.90 -33.37
CA ALA A 52 7.89 5.45 -33.20
C ALA A 52 6.44 4.96 -33.39
N ASN A 53 5.45 5.85 -33.24
CA ASN A 53 4.02 5.55 -33.41
C ASN A 53 3.46 6.10 -34.74
N ARG A 54 4.30 6.25 -35.77
CA ARG A 54 3.84 6.63 -37.11
C ARG A 54 2.78 5.66 -37.62
N LEU A 55 1.84 6.21 -38.37
CA LEU A 55 0.82 5.44 -39.08
C LEU A 55 1.47 4.59 -40.17
N ALA A 56 0.74 3.62 -40.70
CA ALA A 56 1.23 2.71 -41.75
C ALA A 56 1.70 3.43 -43.03
N ASP A 57 1.25 4.66 -43.25
CA ASP A 57 1.66 5.54 -44.35
C ASP A 57 2.92 6.38 -44.03
N GLY A 58 3.56 6.17 -42.88
CA GLY A 58 4.75 6.90 -42.42
C GLY A 58 4.45 8.30 -41.85
N SER A 59 3.20 8.77 -41.90
CA SER A 59 2.82 10.03 -41.30
C SER A 59 2.86 9.94 -39.77
N LEU A 60 3.21 11.04 -39.10
CA LEU A 60 2.95 11.15 -37.66
C LEU A 60 1.44 11.03 -37.43
N PRO A 61 0.98 10.49 -36.30
CA PRO A 61 -0.41 10.62 -35.92
C PRO A 61 -0.80 12.09 -36.09
N LYS A 62 -1.87 12.37 -36.85
CA LYS A 62 -2.23 13.71 -37.37
C LYS A 62 -2.19 14.84 -36.33
N ASN A 63 -2.17 14.50 -35.05
CA ASN A 63 -2.32 15.42 -33.94
C ASN A 63 -1.18 15.30 -32.88
N ALA A 64 -0.05 14.65 -33.17
CA ALA A 64 1.02 14.41 -32.16
C ALA A 64 2.16 15.45 -32.15
N ASP A 65 2.08 16.49 -32.98
CA ASP A 65 3.15 17.47 -33.18
C ASP A 65 2.72 18.91 -32.80
N ILE A 66 3.68 19.82 -32.74
CA ILE A 66 3.47 21.25 -32.48
C ILE A 66 2.41 21.81 -33.44
N GLY A 67 1.48 22.60 -32.93
CA GLY A 67 0.33 23.13 -33.65
C GLY A 67 -0.93 22.25 -33.57
N SER A 68 -0.80 21.00 -33.12
CA SER A 68 -1.94 20.10 -32.91
C SER A 68 -2.65 20.38 -31.58
N ASN A 69 -3.97 20.21 -31.54
CA ASN A 69 -4.74 20.34 -30.30
C ASN A 69 -4.77 19.02 -29.53
N TYR A 70 -4.06 18.97 -28.41
CA TYR A 70 -3.97 17.78 -27.56
C TYR A 70 -5.33 17.38 -26.96
N LEU A 71 -6.19 18.36 -26.67
CA LEU A 71 -7.51 18.11 -26.09
C LEU A 71 -8.47 17.46 -27.09
N ASP A 72 -8.35 17.79 -28.37
CA ASP A 72 -9.16 17.17 -29.42
C ASP A 72 -8.76 15.70 -29.60
N ILE A 73 -7.49 15.34 -29.37
CA ILE A 73 -7.02 13.94 -29.37
C ILE A 73 -7.72 13.15 -28.28
N CYS A 74 -7.79 13.70 -27.07
CA CYS A 74 -8.46 13.05 -25.94
C CYS A 74 -9.95 12.82 -26.23
N LEU A 75 -10.60 13.73 -26.96
CA LEU A 75 -12.02 13.59 -27.35
C LEU A 75 -12.22 12.65 -28.55
N SER A 76 -11.22 12.50 -29.40
CA SER A 76 -11.25 11.62 -30.57
C SER A 76 -10.98 10.15 -30.24
N ALA A 77 -10.58 9.85 -28.99
CA ALA A 77 -10.31 8.48 -28.55
C ALA A 77 -11.60 7.63 -28.57
N THR A 78 -11.50 6.44 -29.16
CA THR A 78 -12.59 5.48 -29.26
C THR A 78 -12.25 4.17 -28.55
N GLY A 79 -13.28 3.38 -28.21
CA GLY A 79 -13.10 2.07 -27.58
C GLY A 79 -12.87 2.14 -26.06
N PRO A 80 -12.24 1.11 -25.47
CA PRO A 80 -12.13 0.93 -24.01
C PRO A 80 -11.43 2.07 -23.26
N VAL A 81 -10.61 2.88 -23.95
CA VAL A 81 -9.84 4.00 -23.37
C VAL A 81 -10.63 5.32 -23.33
N THR A 82 -11.84 5.37 -23.88
CA THR A 82 -12.63 6.61 -24.04
C THR A 82 -12.90 7.32 -22.72
N GLU A 83 -13.26 6.57 -21.67
CA GLU A 83 -13.53 7.16 -20.35
C GLU A 83 -12.28 7.79 -19.74
N CYS A 84 -11.14 7.09 -19.83
CA CYS A 84 -9.85 7.61 -19.39
C CYS A 84 -9.47 8.88 -20.16
N ALA A 85 -9.67 8.89 -21.48
CA ALA A 85 -9.37 10.06 -22.31
C ALA A 85 -10.25 11.28 -21.97
N ARG A 86 -11.54 11.07 -21.66
CA ARG A 86 -12.44 12.14 -21.17
C ARG A 86 -12.00 12.69 -19.81
N ALA A 87 -11.57 11.82 -18.90
CA ALA A 87 -11.05 12.23 -17.59
C ALA A 87 -9.79 13.09 -17.74
N VAL A 88 -8.86 12.67 -18.61
CA VAL A 88 -7.65 13.43 -18.98
C VAL A 88 -8.02 14.81 -19.54
N HIS A 89 -8.94 14.88 -20.51
CA HIS A 89 -9.41 16.13 -21.08
C HIS A 89 -9.96 17.08 -20.00
N ALA A 90 -10.85 16.58 -19.13
CA ALA A 90 -11.43 17.35 -18.04
C ALA A 90 -10.36 17.83 -17.03
N GLY A 91 -9.39 16.97 -16.70
CA GLY A 91 -8.27 17.28 -15.82
C GLY A 91 -7.40 18.41 -16.36
N ILE A 92 -6.99 18.33 -17.63
CA ILE A 92 -6.18 19.36 -18.29
C ILE A 92 -6.94 20.69 -18.32
N ARG A 93 -8.22 20.69 -18.73
CA ARG A 93 -9.08 21.89 -18.73
C ARG A 93 -9.23 22.50 -17.34
N ALA A 94 -9.29 21.69 -16.29
CA ALA A 94 -9.36 22.18 -14.92
C ALA A 94 -8.08 22.92 -14.50
N VAL A 95 -6.90 22.42 -14.91
CA VAL A 95 -5.61 23.08 -14.63
C VAL A 95 -5.44 24.36 -15.46
N LEU A 96 -5.75 24.32 -16.77
CA LEU A 96 -5.70 25.49 -17.66
C LEU A 96 -6.59 26.63 -17.15
N ASN A 97 -7.80 26.32 -16.68
CA ASN A 97 -8.73 27.30 -16.13
C ASN A 97 -8.39 27.73 -14.69
N GLY A 98 -7.30 27.22 -14.10
CA GLY A 98 -6.88 27.54 -12.74
C GLY A 98 -7.75 26.93 -11.63
N ARG A 99 -8.66 26.01 -11.95
CA ARG A 99 -9.51 25.30 -10.98
C ARG A 99 -8.74 24.21 -10.21
N ARG A 100 -7.62 23.74 -10.76
CA ARG A 100 -6.69 22.79 -10.12
C ARG A 100 -5.26 23.28 -10.25
N SER A 101 -4.46 23.10 -9.21
CA SER A 101 -3.02 23.41 -9.19
C SER A 101 -2.17 22.38 -9.92
N SER A 102 -2.67 21.16 -10.07
CA SER A 102 -2.09 20.08 -10.88
C SER A 102 -3.12 18.98 -11.13
N TYR A 103 -2.83 18.10 -12.08
CA TYR A 103 -3.60 16.89 -12.32
C TYR A 103 -2.65 15.72 -12.60
N CYS A 104 -2.98 14.53 -12.14
CA CYS A 104 -2.22 13.31 -12.41
C CYS A 104 -3.20 12.16 -12.65
N GLN A 105 -2.89 11.32 -13.65
CA GLN A 105 -3.62 10.08 -13.89
C GLN A 105 -2.67 9.02 -14.44
N GLU A 106 -2.76 7.82 -13.89
CA GLU A 106 -2.11 6.63 -14.44
C GLU A 106 -3.10 5.89 -15.34
N TYR A 107 -2.66 5.45 -16.50
CA TYR A 107 -3.50 4.74 -17.44
C TYR A 107 -2.73 3.66 -18.20
N PRO A 108 -3.41 2.56 -18.56
CA PRO A 108 -2.84 1.56 -19.45
C PRO A 108 -2.77 2.09 -20.88
N CYS A 109 -1.63 1.92 -21.53
CA CYS A 109 -1.45 2.12 -22.96
C CYS A 109 -0.91 0.82 -23.54
N HIS A 110 -1.80 -0.13 -23.75
CA HIS A 110 -1.42 -1.44 -24.27
C HIS A 110 -1.25 -1.36 -25.79
N ALA A 111 -0.04 -1.67 -26.27
CA ALA A 111 0.13 -2.09 -27.65
C ALA A 111 -0.31 -3.57 -27.77
N PRO A 112 -0.73 -4.04 -28.96
CA PRO A 112 -1.13 -5.44 -29.14
C PRO A 112 -0.10 -6.47 -28.64
N THR A 113 1.18 -6.10 -28.68
CA THR A 113 2.33 -6.95 -28.33
C THR A 113 3.01 -6.57 -27.01
N ARG A 114 2.64 -5.44 -26.38
CA ARG A 114 3.32 -4.96 -25.17
C ARG A 114 2.36 -4.22 -24.23
N GLN A 115 2.31 -4.69 -23.00
CA GLN A 115 1.58 -4.05 -21.92
C GLN A 115 2.44 -2.93 -21.33
N ARG A 116 1.99 -1.68 -21.46
CA ARG A 116 2.63 -0.51 -20.84
C ARG A 116 1.66 0.29 -19.99
N TRP A 117 2.19 0.93 -18.96
CA TRP A 117 1.48 1.88 -18.12
C TRP A 117 2.19 3.23 -18.15
N PHE A 118 1.41 4.29 -18.33
CA PHE A 118 1.92 5.65 -18.29
C PHE A 118 1.29 6.41 -17.13
N SER A 119 2.11 7.23 -16.49
CA SER A 119 1.66 8.24 -15.52
C SER A 119 1.71 9.61 -16.21
N MET A 120 0.55 10.21 -16.46
CA MET A 120 0.43 11.54 -17.03
C MET A 120 0.24 12.57 -15.93
N THR A 121 1.16 13.54 -15.87
CA THR A 121 1.08 14.69 -14.97
C THR A 121 0.91 15.98 -15.76
N VAL A 122 0.02 16.85 -15.28
CA VAL A 122 -0.29 18.16 -15.85
C VAL A 122 -0.06 19.22 -14.78
N LYS A 123 0.80 20.20 -15.08
CA LYS A 123 1.10 21.32 -14.17
C LYS A 123 1.04 22.65 -14.92
N PRO A 124 0.62 23.75 -14.27
CA PRO A 124 0.67 25.07 -14.87
C PRO A 124 2.11 25.53 -15.04
N VAL A 125 2.42 26.18 -16.17
CA VAL A 125 3.69 26.87 -16.38
C VAL A 125 3.70 28.12 -15.51
N ARG A 126 4.70 28.23 -14.64
CA ARG A 126 4.80 29.36 -13.70
C ARG A 126 5.03 30.66 -14.47
N ARG A 127 4.29 31.71 -14.10
CA ARG A 127 4.40 33.07 -14.66
C ARG A 127 4.08 33.17 -16.17
N SER A 128 3.30 32.24 -16.71
CA SER A 128 2.74 32.36 -18.06
C SER A 128 1.45 33.19 -18.07
N SER A 129 1.32 34.11 -19.04
CA SER A 129 0.07 34.82 -19.36
C SER A 129 -0.04 34.97 -20.89
N PRO A 130 -1.01 34.31 -21.57
CA PRO A 130 -2.08 33.47 -21.02
C PRO A 130 -1.56 32.19 -20.31
N ARG A 131 -2.43 31.53 -19.51
CA ARG A 131 -2.04 30.32 -18.77
C ARG A 131 -1.74 29.17 -19.73
N GLU A 132 -0.55 28.61 -19.56
CA GLU A 132 -0.07 27.42 -20.25
C GLU A 132 0.08 26.27 -19.24
N VAL A 133 0.07 25.04 -19.74
CA VAL A 133 0.34 23.84 -18.93
C VAL A 133 1.42 23.01 -19.57
N VAL A 134 2.23 22.36 -18.73
CA VAL A 134 3.12 21.28 -19.14
C VAL A 134 2.42 19.94 -18.87
N VAL A 135 2.43 19.07 -19.86
CA VAL A 135 1.97 17.69 -19.81
C VAL A 135 3.21 16.80 -19.90
N ILE A 136 3.31 15.87 -18.97
CA ILE A 136 4.45 14.95 -18.84
C ILE A 136 3.89 13.53 -18.79
N HIS A 137 4.38 12.65 -19.67
CA HIS A 137 4.10 11.21 -19.59
C HIS A 137 5.37 10.46 -19.24
N VAL A 138 5.30 9.67 -18.17
CA VAL A 138 6.39 8.79 -17.73
C VAL A 138 5.93 7.35 -17.89
N ASP A 139 6.76 6.51 -18.50
CA ASP A 139 6.53 5.05 -18.51
C ASP A 139 6.79 4.51 -17.10
N VAL A 140 5.74 3.98 -16.46
CA VAL A 140 5.78 3.43 -15.10
C VAL A 140 5.64 1.91 -15.10
N THR A 141 5.83 1.27 -16.26
CA THR A 141 5.64 -0.17 -16.43
C THR A 141 6.48 -0.98 -15.46
N ASP A 142 7.77 -0.68 -15.33
CA ASP A 142 8.69 -1.44 -14.46
C ASP A 142 8.29 -1.34 -12.98
N ARG A 143 7.90 -0.13 -12.54
CA ARG A 143 7.38 0.10 -11.19
C ARG A 143 6.12 -0.74 -10.95
N TYR A 144 5.17 -0.68 -11.89
CA TYR A 144 3.90 -1.39 -11.77
C TYR A 144 4.09 -2.91 -11.77
N GLN A 145 4.99 -3.43 -12.61
CA GLN A 145 5.35 -4.86 -12.63
C GLN A 145 6.01 -5.30 -11.33
N ALA A 146 6.92 -4.49 -10.76
CA ALA A 146 7.54 -4.78 -9.48
C ALA A 146 6.51 -4.82 -8.33
N GLU A 147 5.54 -3.90 -8.34
CA GLU A 147 4.44 -3.88 -7.37
C GLU A 147 3.57 -5.14 -7.46
N ILE A 148 3.17 -5.54 -8.67
CA ILE A 148 2.40 -6.78 -8.89
C ILE A 148 3.21 -8.01 -8.42
N ALA A 149 4.48 -8.09 -8.79
CA ALA A 149 5.34 -9.20 -8.40
C ALA A 149 5.53 -9.28 -6.87
N ALA A 150 5.69 -8.12 -6.21
CA ALA A 150 5.78 -8.04 -4.76
C ALA A 150 4.48 -8.48 -4.08
N GLN A 151 3.32 -8.06 -4.60
CA GLN A 151 2.02 -8.48 -4.10
C GLN A 151 1.80 -9.98 -4.27
N ALA A 152 2.16 -10.55 -5.43
CA ALA A 152 2.08 -11.99 -5.67
C ALA A 152 2.97 -12.77 -4.68
N LYS A 153 4.20 -12.31 -4.44
CA LYS A 153 5.10 -12.91 -3.46
C LYS A 153 4.55 -12.83 -2.04
N GLN A 154 3.97 -11.70 -1.65
CA GLN A 154 3.34 -11.51 -0.34
C GLN A 154 2.13 -12.43 -0.15
N ALA A 155 1.28 -12.54 -1.17
CA ALA A 155 0.14 -13.45 -1.15
C ALA A 155 0.58 -14.92 -1.03
N ALA A 156 1.61 -15.33 -1.78
CA ALA A 156 2.16 -16.68 -1.71
C ALA A 156 2.75 -16.99 -0.32
N LEU A 157 3.50 -16.05 0.27
CA LEU A 157 4.01 -16.19 1.63
C LEU A 157 2.88 -16.30 2.66
N SER A 158 1.85 -15.46 2.54
CA SER A 158 0.69 -15.50 3.42
C SER A 158 -0.05 -16.84 3.33
N ALA A 159 -0.21 -17.40 2.13
CA ALA A 159 -0.83 -18.70 1.93
C ALA A 159 0.00 -19.83 2.56
N ALA A 160 1.32 -19.84 2.35
CA ALA A 160 2.22 -20.82 2.95
C ALA A 160 2.20 -20.78 4.50
N LEU A 161 2.17 -19.57 5.10
CA LEU A 161 2.03 -19.41 6.54
C LEU A 161 0.68 -19.95 7.05
N ALA A 162 -0.41 -19.72 6.31
CA ALA A 162 -1.72 -20.26 6.66
C ALA A 162 -1.75 -21.79 6.60
N GLU A 163 -1.10 -22.41 5.61
CA GLU A 163 -0.96 -23.86 5.53
C GLU A 163 -0.14 -24.43 6.69
N LEU A 164 0.97 -23.80 7.07
CA LEU A 164 1.79 -24.21 8.21
C LEU A 164 0.99 -24.11 9.52
N HIS A 165 0.24 -23.04 9.73
CA HIS A 165 -0.69 -22.93 10.86
C HIS A 165 -1.77 -24.01 10.84
N ALA A 166 -2.36 -24.32 9.67
CA ALA A 166 -3.35 -25.38 9.54
C ALA A 166 -2.75 -26.77 9.82
N MET A 167 -1.54 -27.05 9.35
CA MET A 167 -0.80 -28.29 9.66
C MET A 167 -0.48 -28.38 11.15
N ALA A 168 0.02 -27.31 11.77
CA ALA A 168 0.24 -27.28 13.22
C ALA A 168 -1.08 -27.49 14.00
N GLY A 169 -2.20 -26.96 13.49
CA GLY A 169 -3.54 -27.23 14.01
C GLY A 169 -3.93 -28.71 13.88
N LYS A 170 -3.64 -29.35 12.75
CA LYS A 170 -3.87 -30.79 12.54
C LYS A 170 -3.00 -31.66 13.44
N ILE A 171 -1.71 -31.32 13.62
CA ILE A 171 -0.81 -31.99 14.57
C ILE A 171 -1.36 -31.85 16.00
N ARG A 172 -1.80 -30.66 16.39
CA ARG A 172 -2.44 -30.43 17.70
C ARG A 172 -3.71 -31.28 17.86
N HIS A 173 -4.56 -31.33 16.83
CA HIS A 173 -5.79 -32.10 16.85
C HIS A 173 -5.56 -33.62 16.78
N SER A 174 -4.51 -34.09 16.10
CA SER A 174 -4.14 -35.52 16.02
C SER A 174 -3.41 -36.00 17.27
N VAL A 175 -2.59 -35.18 17.92
CA VAL A 175 -2.03 -35.47 19.25
C VAL A 175 -3.14 -35.50 20.29
N VAL A 176 -4.11 -34.58 20.24
CA VAL A 176 -5.31 -34.64 21.12
C VAL A 176 -6.18 -35.86 20.79
N LYS A 177 -6.46 -36.19 19.51
CA LYS A 177 -7.24 -37.39 19.14
C LYS A 177 -6.53 -38.70 19.45
N ALA A 178 -5.21 -38.78 19.26
CA ALA A 178 -4.42 -39.95 19.62
C ALA A 178 -4.36 -40.10 21.15
N SER A 179 -4.27 -38.98 21.89
CA SER A 179 -4.35 -38.95 23.35
C SER A 179 -5.76 -39.20 23.91
N MET A 180 -6.81 -39.08 23.08
CA MET A 180 -8.21 -39.35 23.46
C MET A 180 -8.73 -40.73 23.06
N ARG A 181 -7.95 -41.55 22.34
CA ARG A 181 -8.31 -42.95 22.04
C ARG A 181 -7.83 -43.95 23.10
N GLN A 182 -7.23 -43.50 24.20
CA GLN A 182 -6.78 -44.35 25.31
C GLN A 182 -7.41 -44.03 26.68
N HIS A 183 -8.44 -43.18 26.77
CA HIS A 183 -9.11 -42.93 28.05
C HIS A 183 -10.57 -43.43 28.07
N GLU A 184 -10.68 -44.70 28.44
CA GLU A 184 -11.64 -45.20 29.45
C GLU A 184 -11.65 -44.25 30.68
N PRO A 185 -12.76 -44.06 31.43
CA PRO A 185 -12.94 -42.89 32.28
C PRO A 185 -11.87 -42.86 33.38
N LEU A 186 -10.92 -41.93 33.25
CA LEU A 186 -9.77 -41.82 34.15
C LEU A 186 -9.74 -40.42 34.73
N ILE A 187 -10.49 -40.22 35.81
CA ILE A 187 -10.15 -39.20 36.79
C ILE A 187 -9.78 -39.94 38.07
N PRO A 188 -8.48 -40.02 38.38
CA PRO A 188 -8.04 -40.05 39.76
C PRO A 188 -7.38 -38.70 40.07
N HIS A 189 -7.69 -38.18 41.26
CA HIS A 189 -7.02 -37.10 41.97
C HIS A 189 -5.63 -36.76 41.43
N LEU A 190 -5.37 -35.47 41.13
CA LEU A 190 -4.04 -34.93 40.79
C LEU A 190 -2.97 -35.64 41.64
N ASP A 191 -2.13 -36.44 40.99
CA ASP A 191 -1.07 -37.17 41.67
C ASP A 191 -0.08 -36.18 42.33
N LYS A 192 0.66 -36.67 43.34
CA LYS A 192 1.58 -35.83 44.13
C LYS A 192 2.58 -35.08 43.24
N THR A 193 3.07 -35.75 42.20
CA THR A 193 4.01 -35.21 41.20
C THR A 193 3.42 -34.05 40.41
N SER A 194 2.17 -34.15 39.95
CA SER A 194 1.49 -33.08 39.21
C SER A 194 1.23 -31.85 40.10
N ARG A 195 0.90 -32.06 41.38
CA ARG A 195 0.75 -30.97 42.35
C ARG A 195 2.08 -30.27 42.64
N GLU A 196 3.18 -31.02 42.73
CA GLU A 196 4.53 -30.48 42.93
C GLU A 196 4.98 -29.65 41.70
N HIS A 197 4.77 -30.14 40.48
CA HIS A 197 5.09 -29.40 39.25
C HIS A 197 4.25 -28.13 39.10
N LEU A 198 2.96 -28.18 39.46
CA LEU A 198 2.11 -27.00 39.47
C LEU A 198 2.58 -25.97 40.51
N SER A 199 2.94 -26.42 41.71
CA SER A 199 3.51 -25.57 42.77
C SER A 199 4.79 -24.86 42.32
N GLN A 200 5.71 -25.58 41.66
CA GLN A 200 6.94 -24.98 41.10
C GLN A 200 6.64 -23.91 40.04
N ARG A 201 5.66 -24.14 39.17
CA ARG A 201 5.27 -23.18 38.13
C ARG A 201 4.58 -21.95 38.73
N LEU A 202 3.74 -22.13 39.73
CA LEU A 202 3.15 -21.02 40.49
C LEU A 202 4.23 -20.21 41.22
N ALA A 203 5.25 -20.86 41.77
CA ALA A 203 6.39 -20.18 42.39
C ALA A 203 7.24 -19.37 41.39
N SER A 204 7.18 -19.68 40.10
CA SER A 204 7.88 -18.95 39.03
C SER A 204 7.17 -17.64 38.60
N LEU A 205 5.94 -17.42 39.07
CA LEU A 205 5.22 -16.19 38.82
C LEU A 205 5.81 -15.06 39.68
N SER A 206 6.06 -13.92 39.05
CA SER A 206 6.32 -12.69 39.80
C SER A 206 5.07 -12.31 40.62
N LYS A 207 5.25 -11.50 41.67
CA LYS A 207 4.15 -10.99 42.49
C LYS A 207 3.00 -10.42 41.65
N ARG A 208 3.35 -9.66 40.59
CA ARG A 208 2.36 -9.04 39.72
C ARG A 208 1.67 -10.03 38.78
N GLU A 209 2.38 -11.04 38.29
CA GLU A 209 1.78 -12.12 37.51
C GLU A 209 0.85 -12.98 38.36
N MET A 210 1.20 -13.22 39.63
CA MET A 210 0.36 -13.93 40.60
C MET A 210 -0.96 -13.18 40.87
N GLU A 211 -0.89 -11.86 41.07
CA GLU A 211 -2.09 -11.02 41.26
C GLU A 211 -3.04 -11.09 40.05
N VAL A 212 -2.49 -11.08 38.83
CA VAL A 212 -3.26 -11.22 37.58
C VAL A 212 -3.78 -12.64 37.41
N PHE A 213 -2.98 -13.66 37.74
CA PHE A 213 -3.40 -15.06 37.73
C PHE A 213 -4.63 -15.29 38.61
N MET A 214 -4.61 -14.83 39.86
CA MET A 214 -5.74 -14.99 40.79
C MET A 214 -6.99 -14.31 40.25
N ALA A 215 -6.85 -13.11 39.70
CA ALA A 215 -7.96 -12.37 39.10
C ALA A 215 -8.61 -13.12 37.92
N LEU A 216 -7.77 -13.67 37.05
CA LEU A 216 -8.21 -14.48 35.90
C LEU A 216 -8.84 -15.81 36.35
N ALA A 217 -8.32 -16.42 37.40
CA ALA A 217 -8.85 -17.65 37.98
C ALA A 217 -10.28 -17.43 38.54
N HIS A 218 -10.55 -16.26 39.10
CA HIS A 218 -11.89 -15.83 39.53
C HIS A 218 -12.80 -15.35 38.38
N GLY A 219 -12.33 -15.42 37.14
CA GLY A 219 -13.12 -15.02 35.97
C GLY A 219 -13.23 -13.50 35.76
N GLU A 220 -12.43 -12.68 36.45
CA GLU A 220 -12.40 -11.22 36.21
C GLU A 220 -11.98 -10.93 34.76
N ARG A 221 -12.63 -9.93 34.15
CA ARG A 221 -12.28 -9.44 32.81
C ARG A 221 -11.07 -8.52 32.88
N ASN A 222 -10.27 -8.46 31.79
CA ASN A 222 -9.06 -7.62 31.73
C ASN A 222 -9.31 -6.16 32.14
N THR A 223 -10.48 -5.60 31.83
CA THR A 223 -10.89 -4.24 32.20
C THR A 223 -11.12 -4.06 33.70
N GLU A 224 -11.68 -5.07 34.36
CA GLU A 224 -11.93 -5.09 35.80
C GLU A 224 -10.60 -5.19 36.56
N ILE A 225 -9.72 -6.10 36.09
CA ILE A 225 -8.35 -6.28 36.62
C ILE A 225 -7.54 -4.98 36.46
N ALA A 226 -7.61 -4.35 35.29
CA ALA A 226 -6.91 -3.10 35.00
C ALA A 226 -7.32 -1.99 35.96
N GLY A 227 -8.63 -1.83 36.21
CA GLY A 227 -9.16 -0.85 37.16
C GLY A 227 -8.71 -1.12 38.60
N ARG A 228 -8.82 -2.37 39.05
CA ARG A 228 -8.44 -2.77 40.41
C ARG A 228 -6.95 -2.62 40.69
N LEU A 229 -6.12 -2.96 39.71
CA LEU A 229 -4.67 -2.93 39.83
C LEU A 229 -4.04 -1.59 39.42
N GLN A 230 -4.85 -0.59 39.03
CA GLN A 230 -4.42 0.72 38.50
C GLN A 230 -3.41 0.60 37.35
N LEU A 231 -3.69 -0.29 36.39
CA LEU A 231 -2.88 -0.52 35.19
C LEU A 231 -3.67 -0.29 33.91
N SER A 232 -2.96 -0.15 32.79
CA SER A 232 -3.59 -0.17 31.48
C SER A 232 -4.03 -1.58 31.06
N ASN A 233 -5.12 -1.67 30.28
CA ASN A 233 -5.57 -2.93 29.65
C ASN A 233 -4.45 -3.63 28.86
N LYS A 234 -3.59 -2.85 28.19
CA LYS A 234 -2.43 -3.38 27.47
C LYS A 234 -1.46 -4.09 28.40
N SER A 235 -1.21 -3.55 29.60
CA SER A 235 -0.35 -4.17 30.61
C SER A 235 -0.94 -5.48 31.11
N ILE A 236 -2.26 -5.52 31.38
CA ILE A 236 -2.96 -6.75 31.79
C ILE A 236 -2.88 -7.82 30.70
N SER A 237 -3.05 -7.46 29.42
CA SER A 237 -2.87 -8.40 28.30
C SER A 237 -1.45 -8.98 28.24
N THR A 238 -0.43 -8.17 28.51
CA THR A 238 0.96 -8.65 28.59
C THR A 238 1.17 -9.60 29.78
N TYR A 239 0.67 -9.25 30.98
CA TYR A 239 0.75 -10.13 32.14
C TYR A 239 -0.01 -11.44 31.92
N ARG A 240 -1.20 -11.40 31.30
CA ARG A 240 -1.97 -12.60 30.93
C ARG A 240 -1.16 -13.52 30.01
N ALA A 241 -0.54 -12.99 28.96
CA ALA A 241 0.27 -13.79 28.05
C ALA A 241 1.42 -14.51 28.77
N ARG A 242 2.12 -13.81 29.66
CA ARG A 242 3.21 -14.39 30.47
C ARG A 242 2.72 -15.43 31.48
N VAL A 243 1.57 -15.20 32.11
CA VAL A 243 0.94 -16.18 33.02
C VAL A 243 0.58 -17.45 32.25
N LEU A 244 -0.06 -17.33 31.09
CA LEU A 244 -0.43 -18.48 30.26
C LEU A 244 0.81 -19.28 29.80
N GLU A 245 1.87 -18.58 29.40
CA GLU A 245 3.15 -19.18 29.02
C GLU A 245 3.82 -19.93 30.19
N LYS A 246 4.00 -19.28 31.34
CA LYS A 246 4.63 -19.89 32.53
C LYS A 246 3.83 -21.05 33.12
N LEU A 247 2.50 -20.94 33.06
CA LEU A 247 1.58 -21.98 33.50
C LEU A 247 1.21 -22.95 32.38
N CYS A 248 1.93 -22.94 31.25
CA CYS A 248 1.73 -23.76 30.04
C CYS A 248 0.25 -24.12 29.79
N VAL A 249 -0.60 -23.11 29.75
CA VAL A 249 -2.03 -23.22 29.44
C VAL A 249 -2.32 -22.34 28.23
N ASP A 250 -3.17 -22.82 27.34
CA ASP A 250 -3.45 -22.16 26.06
C ASP A 250 -4.47 -21.03 26.17
N ASN A 251 -5.32 -21.03 27.21
CA ASN A 251 -6.40 -20.06 27.38
C ASN A 251 -6.88 -19.93 28.83
N ASN A 252 -7.65 -18.86 29.09
CA ASN A 252 -8.22 -18.59 30.41
C ASN A 252 -9.15 -19.71 30.92
N ALA A 253 -9.87 -20.43 30.05
CA ALA A 253 -10.75 -21.51 30.50
C ALA A 253 -9.96 -22.70 31.06
N GLN A 254 -8.79 -22.99 30.51
CA GLN A 254 -7.86 -23.97 31.09
C GLN A 254 -7.27 -23.47 32.40
N LEU A 255 -6.95 -22.18 32.51
CA LEU A 255 -6.45 -21.56 33.74
C LEU A 255 -7.46 -21.66 34.89
N VAL A 256 -8.75 -21.38 34.62
CA VAL A 256 -9.84 -21.51 35.60
C VAL A 256 -10.01 -22.96 36.06
N ARG A 257 -10.04 -23.92 35.12
CA ARG A 257 -10.13 -25.36 35.44
C ARG A 257 -8.95 -25.83 36.30
N LEU A 258 -7.73 -25.47 35.90
CA LEU A 258 -6.50 -25.79 36.62
C LEU A 258 -6.54 -25.25 38.06
N SER A 259 -7.06 -24.04 38.25
CA SER A 259 -7.13 -23.39 39.56
C SER A 259 -8.16 -24.06 40.48
N SER A 260 -9.31 -24.47 39.94
CA SER A 260 -10.34 -25.19 40.66
C SER A 260 -9.87 -26.58 41.11
N GLU A 261 -9.25 -27.35 40.20
CA GLU A 261 -8.74 -28.69 40.50
C GLU A 261 -7.56 -28.67 41.49
N ALA A 262 -6.73 -27.62 41.45
CA ALA A 262 -5.66 -27.41 42.41
C ALA A 262 -6.14 -26.98 43.80
N GLY A 263 -7.42 -26.60 43.94
CA GLY A 263 -7.99 -26.06 45.18
C GLY A 263 -7.54 -24.63 45.49
N LEU A 264 -7.12 -23.87 44.48
CA LEU A 264 -6.70 -22.47 44.63
C LEU A 264 -7.88 -21.49 44.63
N ILE A 265 -9.02 -21.92 44.08
CA ILE A 265 -10.29 -21.18 44.06
C ILE A 265 -11.42 -22.14 44.43
N ALA A 266 -12.49 -21.62 45.04
CA ALA A 266 -13.69 -22.41 45.29
C ALA A 266 -14.40 -22.72 43.95
N ALA A 267 -14.93 -23.94 43.81
CA ALA A 267 -15.80 -24.27 42.69
C ALA A 267 -17.17 -23.62 42.92
N GLU A 268 -17.54 -22.64 42.09
CA GLU A 268 -18.91 -22.11 41.98
C GLU A 268 -19.65 -22.77 40.81
#